data_AF-A0A928VBG0-F1
#
_entry.id   AF-A0A928VBG0-F1
#
_cell.length_a   1.000
_cell.length_b   1.000
_cell.length_c   1.000
_cell.angle_alpha   90.00
_cell.angle_beta   90.00
_cell.angle_gamma   90.00
#
_symmetry.space_group_name_H-M   'P 1'
#
loop_
_entity.id
_entity.type
_entity.pdbx_description
1 polymer ?
#
loop_
_entity_poly.entity_id
_entity_poly.type
_entity_poly.pdbx_seq_one_letter_code
_entity_poly.pdbx_strand_id
1 'polypeptide(L)'
;FFCNLKPEQAFKLNLTDQEIRDWGELYSLFNVAELILKSAYVRTESRGGHYRSDFPETSEAWRVHTIVQANQWSTAPVKDTSAPLPSL
;
A
#
# COMPACT_ATOMS: atom_id res chain seq x y z
N PHE A 1 2.72 20.78 18.66
CA PHE A 1 2.03 20.46 19.93
C PHE A 1 2.91 19.68 20.90
N PHE A 2 3.64 18.64 20.45
CA PHE A 2 4.52 17.85 21.33
C PHE A 2 5.95 18.38 21.54
N CYS A 3 6.40 19.35 20.73
CA CYS A 3 7.78 19.84 20.75
C CYS A 3 8.21 20.55 22.04
N ASN A 4 7.29 20.80 22.98
CA ASN A 4 7.53 21.51 24.24
C ASN A 4 7.30 20.65 25.50
N LEU A 5 7.15 19.32 25.36
CA LEU A 5 7.04 18.45 26.53
C LEU A 5 8.41 18.22 27.15
N LYS A 6 8.49 18.36 28.48
CA LYS A 6 9.68 17.95 29.23
C LYS A 6 9.73 16.42 29.34
N PRO A 7 10.92 15.81 29.44
CA PRO A 7 11.04 14.40 29.77
C PRO A 7 10.21 14.06 31.01
N GLU A 8 9.53 12.91 30.97
CA GLU A 8 8.63 12.40 32.04
C GLU A 8 7.36 13.22 32.33
N GLN A 9 7.07 14.25 31.54
CA GLN A 9 5.83 15.00 31.69
C GLN A 9 4.64 14.20 31.17
N ALA A 10 3.80 13.71 32.08
CA ALA A 10 2.51 13.13 31.73
C ALA A 10 1.54 14.23 31.26
N PHE A 11 0.87 14.00 30.14
CA PHE A 11 -0.20 14.86 29.65
C PHE A 11 -1.49 14.05 29.53
N LYS A 12 -2.57 14.54 30.14
CA LYS A 12 -3.89 13.93 30.00
C LYS A 12 -4.54 14.46 28.72
N LEU A 13 -4.70 13.57 27.75
CA LEU A 13 -5.53 13.86 26.58
C LEU A 13 -6.99 13.78 27.01
N ASN A 14 -7.74 14.86 26.80
CA ASN A 14 -9.19 14.89 26.97
C ASN A 14 -9.83 14.64 25.59
N LEU A 15 -9.60 13.45 25.05
CA LEU A 15 -10.20 13.00 23.80
C LEU A 15 -11.28 11.97 24.11
N THR A 16 -12.36 12.01 23.34
CA THR A 16 -13.39 10.98 23.32
C THR A 16 -12.89 9.76 22.55
N ASP A 17 -13.50 8.60 22.79
CA ASP A 17 -13.20 7.39 22.02
C ASP A 17 -13.48 7.59 20.52
N GLN A 18 -14.43 8.47 20.18
CA GLN A 18 -14.73 8.79 18.79
C GLN A 18 -13.58 9.54 18.14
N GLU A 19 -13.03 10.57 18.79
CA GLU A 19 -11.90 11.32 18.24
C GLU A 19 -10.64 10.43 18.07
N ILE A 20 -10.42 9.47 18.99
CA ILE A 20 -9.34 8.49 18.87
C ILE A 20 -9.56 7.59 17.64
N ARG A 21 -10.79 7.12 17.43
CA ARG A 21 -11.17 6.31 16.26
C ARG A 21 -10.99 7.10 14.96
N ASP A 22 -11.56 8.30 14.89
CA ASP A 22 -11.50 9.17 13.70
C ASP A 22 -10.05 9.43 13.28
N TRP A 23 -9.16 9.70 14.25
CA TRP A 23 -7.75 9.88 13.98
C TRP A 23 -7.09 8.60 13.44
N GLY A 24 -7.38 7.44 14.06
CA GLY A 24 -6.86 6.15 13.61
C GLY A 24 -7.34 5.76 12.21
N GLU A 25 -8.61 6.03 11.90
CA GLU A 25 -9.20 5.81 10.58
C GLU A 25 -8.56 6.71 9.52
N LEU A 26 -8.43 8.01 9.81
CA LEU A 26 -7.75 8.95 8.91
C LEU A 26 -6.30 8.54 8.64
N TYR A 27 -5.56 8.16 9.67
CA TYR A 27 -4.18 7.68 9.52
C TYR A 27 -4.10 6.41 8.68
N SER A 28 -5.04 5.48 8.85
CA SER A 28 -5.12 4.24 8.07
C SER A 28 -5.42 4.52 6.60
N LEU A 29 -6.40 5.40 6.32
CA LEU A 29 -6.73 5.82 4.96
C LEU A 29 -5.56 6.54 4.28
N PHE A 30 -4.85 7.39 5.01
CA PHE A 30 -3.66 8.06 4.50
C PHE A 30 -2.56 7.06 4.11
N ASN A 31 -2.28 6.07 4.95
CA ASN A 31 -1.31 5.02 4.63
C ASN A 31 -1.71 4.20 3.41
N VAL A 32 -2.99 3.85 3.29
CA VAL A 32 -3.52 3.12 2.12
C VAL A 32 -3.38 3.97 0.85
N ALA A 33 -3.73 5.27 0.91
CA ALA A 33 -3.58 6.18 -0.22
C ALA A 33 -2.12 6.32 -0.66
N GLU A 34 -1.19 6.42 0.29
CA GLU A 34 0.25 6.49 0.01
C GLU A 34 0.75 5.19 -0.65
N LEU A 35 0.35 4.03 -0.14
CA LEU A 35 0.71 2.72 -0.71
C LEU A 35 0.19 2.55 -2.13
N ILE A 36 -1.06 2.96 -2.40
CA ILE A 36 -1.65 2.92 -3.75
C ILE A 36 -0.85 3.82 -4.69
N LEU A 37 -0.60 5.06 -4.30
CA LEU A 37 0.10 6.04 -5.14
C LEU A 37 1.52 5.58 -5.49
N LYS A 38 2.29 5.15 -4.48
CA LYS A 38 3.65 4.64 -4.69
C LYS A 38 3.63 3.38 -5.57
N SER A 39 2.67 2.48 -5.38
CA SER A 39 2.57 1.24 -6.16
C SER A 39 2.23 1.52 -7.62
N ALA A 40 1.32 2.45 -7.87
CA ALA A 40 0.96 2.89 -9.22
C ALA A 40 2.14 3.60 -9.92
N TYR A 41 2.92 4.39 -9.19
CA TYR A 41 4.10 5.07 -9.71
C TYR A 41 5.21 4.09 -10.13
N VAL A 42 5.49 3.07 -9.32
CA VAL A 42 6.53 2.07 -9.59
C VAL A 42 6.11 1.13 -10.73
N ARG A 43 4.83 0.79 -10.85
CA ARG A 43 4.33 -0.10 -11.91
C ARG A 43 4.21 0.63 -13.25
N THR A 44 5.15 0.36 -14.15
CA THR A 44 5.29 0.99 -15.48
C THR A 44 4.67 0.13 -16.60
N GLU A 45 3.38 -0.17 -16.48
CA GLU A 45 2.53 -0.75 -17.54
C GLU A 45 1.09 -0.27 -17.33
N SER A 46 0.21 -0.63 -18.26
CA SER A 46 -1.24 -0.58 -18.06
C SER A 46 -1.83 -1.99 -18.14
N ARG A 47 -2.61 -2.40 -17.14
CA ARG A 47 -3.25 -3.73 -17.08
C ARG A 47 -4.49 -3.70 -16.19
N GLY A 48 -5.63 -4.14 -16.73
CA GLY A 48 -6.89 -4.13 -15.98
C GLY A 48 -7.30 -2.71 -15.57
N GLY A 49 -7.57 -2.50 -14.29
CA GLY A 49 -7.96 -1.18 -13.75
C GLY A 49 -6.81 -0.18 -13.54
N HIS A 50 -5.55 -0.61 -13.67
CA HIS A 50 -4.39 0.28 -13.61
C HIS A 50 -4.02 0.76 -15.01
N TYR A 51 -4.22 2.05 -15.29
CA TYR A 51 -3.90 2.67 -16.57
C TYR A 51 -2.94 3.84 -16.41
N ARG A 52 -1.96 3.92 -17.30
CA ARG A 52 -0.93 4.96 -17.36
C ARG A 52 -0.75 5.42 -18.80
N SER A 53 -0.99 6.70 -19.05
CA SER A 53 -0.84 7.28 -20.40
C SER A 53 0.61 7.27 -20.90
N ASP A 54 1.60 7.27 -20.00
CA ASP A 54 3.02 7.17 -20.30
C ASP A 54 3.51 5.71 -20.46
N PHE A 55 2.70 4.72 -20.08
CA PHE A 55 2.93 3.29 -20.29
C PHE A 55 1.61 2.58 -20.68
N PRO A 56 1.03 2.88 -21.86
CA PRO A 56 -0.34 2.47 -22.21
C PRO A 56 -0.48 0.97 -22.47
N GLU A 57 0.62 0.27 -22.71
CA GLU A 57 0.64 -1.15 -23.04
C GLU A 57 0.90 -2.03 -21.82
N THR A 58 0.52 -3.30 -21.94
CA THR A 58 0.91 -4.35 -20.98
C THR A 58 2.38 -4.77 -21.18
N SER A 59 3.02 -5.26 -20.11
CA SER A 59 4.38 -5.81 -20.16
C SER A 59 4.47 -7.15 -19.45
N GLU A 60 5.12 -8.14 -20.09
CA GLU A 60 5.33 -9.47 -19.49
C GLU A 60 6.22 -9.40 -18.24
N ALA A 61 7.16 -8.45 -18.17
CA ALA A 61 7.96 -8.22 -16.97
C ALA A 61 7.12 -7.84 -15.74
N TRP A 62 5.93 -7.27 -15.97
CA TRP A 62 4.98 -6.89 -14.94
C TRP A 62 3.92 -7.97 -14.66
N ARG A 63 4.03 -9.18 -15.24
CA ARG A 63 3.14 -10.32 -14.93
C ARG A 63 3.48 -10.98 -13.59
N VAL A 64 3.52 -10.15 -12.54
CA VAL A 64 3.82 -10.45 -11.14
C VAL A 64 2.91 -9.62 -10.22
N HIS A 65 2.73 -10.08 -8.99
CA HIS A 65 2.10 -9.30 -7.92
C HIS A 65 3.12 -8.35 -7.30
N THR A 66 2.74 -7.07 -7.14
CA THR A 66 3.51 -6.09 -6.37
C THR A 66 3.28 -6.32 -4.87
N ILE A 67 4.37 -6.44 -4.10
CA ILE A 67 4.34 -6.64 -2.65
C ILE A 67 5.05 -5.46 -1.99
N VAL A 68 4.38 -4.83 -1.02
CA VAL A 68 4.94 -3.76 -0.19
C VAL A 68 4.83 -4.18 1.26
N GLN A 69 5.97 -4.25 1.97
CA GLN A 69 6.03 -4.59 3.39
C GLN A 69 6.94 -3.60 4.10
N ALA A 70 6.36 -2.78 4.99
CA ALA A 70 7.04 -1.64 5.59
C ALA A 70 7.73 -0.78 4.51
N ASN A 71 9.06 -0.71 4.51
CA ASN A 71 9.84 0.06 3.55
C ASN A 71 10.46 -0.80 2.43
N GLN A 72 10.04 -2.06 2.30
CA GLN A 72 10.59 -2.99 1.31
C GLN A 72 9.58 -3.25 0.18
N TRP A 73 10.11 -3.28 -1.03
CA TRP A 73 9.37 -3.53 -2.27
C TRP A 73 9.87 -4.84 -2.87
N SER A 74 8.95 -5.72 -3.23
CA SER A 74 9.27 -6.97 -3.89
C SER A 74 8.15 -7.39 -4.83
N THR A 75 8.39 -8.48 -5.56
CA THR A 75 7.42 -9.07 -6.47
C THR A 75 7.21 -10.53 -6.13
N ALA A 76 5.97 -11.00 -6.25
CA ALA A 76 5.64 -12.42 -6.16
C ALA A 76 5.13 -12.93 -7.52
N PRO A 77 5.49 -14.16 -7.93
CA PRO A 77 5.00 -14.72 -9.18
C PRO A 77 3.48 -14.89 -9.16
N VAL A 78 2.84 -14.67 -10.31
CA VAL A 78 1.42 -15.04 -10.48
C VAL A 78 1.33 -16.56 -10.48
N LYS A 79 0.45 -17.13 -9.64
CA LYS A 79 0.15 -18.57 -9.70
C LYS A 79 -0.65 -18.84 -10.96
N ASP A 80 -0.10 -19.60 -11.89
CA ASP A 80 -0.81 -19.98 -13.10
C ASP A 80 -1.83 -21.08 -12.77
N THR A 81 -3.08 -20.69 -12.54
CA THR A 81 -4.19 -21.63 -12.34
C THR A 81 -4.71 -22.22 -13.65
N SER A 82 -4.18 -21.80 -14.80
CA SER A 82 -4.55 -22.32 -16.12
C SER A 82 -3.60 -23.39 -16.66
N ALA A 83 -2.50 -23.66 -15.94
CA ALA A 83 -1.61 -24.76 -16.28
C ALA A 83 -2.37 -26.10 -16.15
N PRO A 84 -2.33 -26.97 -17.18
CA PRO A 84 -2.92 -28.29 -17.06
C PRO A 84 -2.26 -29.04 -15.90
N LEU A 85 -3.07 -29.78 -15.13
CA LEU A 85 -2.55 -30.67 -14.08
C LEU A 85 -1.50 -31.60 -14.69
N PRO A 86 -0.37 -31.85 -14.00
CA PRO A 86 0.63 -32.79 -14.49
C PRO A 86 -0.02 -34.15 -14.71
N SER A 87 0.21 -34.74 -15.88
CA SER A 87 -0.21 -36.11 -16.19
C SER A 87 0.45 -37.09 -15.23
N LEU A 88 -0.37 -37.99 -14.65
CA LEU A 88 0.05 -39.12 -13.81
C LEU A 88 0.95 -40.09 -14.58
#